data_AF-A0A351G0S5-F1
#
_entry.id   AF-A0A351G0S5-F1
#
_cell.length_a   1.000
_cell.length_b   1.000
_cell.length_c   1.000
_cell.angle_alpha   90.00
_cell.angle_beta   90.00
_cell.angle_gamma   90.00
#
_symmetry.space_group_name_H-M   'P 1'
#
loop_
_entity.id
_entity.type
_entity.pdbx_description
1 polymer ?
#
loop_
_entity_poly.entity_id
_entity_poly.type
_entity_poly.pdbx_seq_one_letter_code
_entity_poly.pdbx_strand_id
1 'polypeptide(L)'
;MPHRRFVTWSLASCIALTFLPAASAEEAYQVTEKAWKAFGQKNWDVVVQLADRAVKNWGGKASNMNRELEALPKGDAAKKFANLNEVGTCLWLKGEALRQKGDPTAAMVTYKTLIAHYEYAQAWDKKGWWWQPADAARKQLAKFQAAGINISAKLAEPPPVKTPSAPGGRADEAYQVTAKAWAAFAKKDWAGVVRQADRAVKVWGQKAKQINSSLESYPKGDEVKKLANLNEVGTCLWIKAEALRIKGDKTLAVTTYKQLVRDYKYAQCWDSQGWWWRPAEAATIKIDELEGRGTKGIDTPPLKTSLRLPGKKGICFTLRELGENGSWKENLPRIQAVDASWNYSWGAQRVDAQPAQMEFLPMAWGAWKTEDLQNSLAKQVVPQIQAGKVKRFLGFNEPDKREQANMPYMEAIKYWPVLESLNVPLCSPACANPEGIDDDSVQGVTGTWMRDFMQEADRRKYRIDYIGVHWYGSPDPASFKAKMMRIYEKYGRRPLLITEFAPADWQAKTPADNRHSPEAVLEFMKETLPWIEAQNWIAGYAWFSFESHQPEGTSSALFDKQGKLTACGRYYASVTTKKPQGDQSIR
;
A
#
# COMPACT_ATOMS: atom_id res chain seq x y z
N MET A 1 -85.88 46.98 40.99
CA MET A 1 -85.16 48.23 41.34
C MET A 1 -84.78 48.17 42.82
N PRO A 2 -83.67 48.75 43.28
CA PRO A 2 -82.37 48.96 42.61
C PRO A 2 -81.19 48.44 43.47
N HIS A 3 -80.02 48.26 42.85
CA HIS A 3 -78.71 48.82 43.25
C HIS A 3 -77.59 48.04 42.55
N ARG A 4 -77.06 48.67 41.49
CA ARG A 4 -75.90 48.22 40.73
C ARG A 4 -74.64 48.38 41.58
N ARG A 5 -73.89 47.29 41.77
CA ARG A 5 -72.49 47.31 42.22
C ARG A 5 -71.58 47.30 40.99
N PHE A 6 -70.59 48.19 40.99
CA PHE A 6 -69.51 48.22 40.00
C PHE A 6 -68.52 47.08 40.27
N VAL A 7 -68.17 46.33 39.22
CA VAL A 7 -67.06 45.36 39.20
C VAL A 7 -66.02 45.89 38.22
N THR A 8 -64.79 46.07 38.70
CA THR A 8 -63.62 46.50 37.93
C THR A 8 -63.09 45.34 37.08
N TRP A 9 -62.82 45.62 35.79
CA TRP A 9 -62.37 44.66 34.79
C TRP A 9 -60.84 44.47 34.80
N SER A 10 -60.42 43.22 34.63
CA SER A 10 -59.04 42.77 34.43
C SER A 10 -58.49 43.17 33.06
N LEU A 11 -57.24 43.67 33.00
CA LEU A 11 -56.43 43.67 31.77
C LEU A 11 -55.48 42.46 31.81
N ALA A 12 -55.70 41.49 30.91
CA ALA A 12 -54.72 40.47 30.57
C ALA A 12 -54.27 40.70 29.11
N SER A 13 -52.97 40.90 28.90
CA SER A 13 -52.39 41.08 27.57
C SER A 13 -52.40 39.77 26.78
N CYS A 14 -53.15 39.74 25.69
CA CYS A 14 -53.04 38.70 24.65
C CYS A 14 -51.79 38.94 23.81
N ILE A 15 -50.79 38.06 23.90
CA ILE A 15 -49.71 37.97 22.92
C ILE A 15 -50.16 37.00 21.82
N ALA A 16 -50.39 37.53 20.62
CA ALA A 16 -50.57 36.73 19.43
C ALA A 16 -49.23 36.11 19.03
N LEU A 17 -49.08 34.78 19.17
CA LEU A 17 -47.98 34.05 18.55
C LEU A 17 -48.23 33.96 17.03
N THR A 18 -47.47 34.73 16.26
CA THR A 18 -47.30 34.51 14.83
C THR A 18 -46.50 33.23 14.61
N PHE A 19 -47.12 32.21 13.99
CA PHE A 19 -46.38 31.07 13.45
C PHE A 19 -45.55 31.54 12.24
N LEU A 20 -44.25 31.70 12.44
CA LEU A 20 -43.30 31.72 11.31
C LEU A 20 -43.23 30.31 10.73
N PRO A 21 -43.34 30.13 9.40
CA PRO A 21 -43.11 28.82 8.80
C PRO A 21 -41.66 28.42 9.02
N ALA A 22 -41.43 27.19 9.49
CA ALA A 22 -40.10 26.61 9.57
C ALA A 22 -39.44 26.71 8.18
N ALA A 23 -38.26 27.33 8.11
CA ALA A 23 -37.49 27.39 6.86
C ALA A 23 -37.28 25.96 6.34
N SER A 24 -37.74 25.67 5.11
CA SER A 24 -37.52 24.37 4.49
C SER A 24 -36.02 24.13 4.34
N ALA A 25 -35.56 22.90 4.59
CA ALA A 25 -34.17 22.53 4.41
C ALA A 25 -33.78 22.70 2.93
N GLU A 26 -32.71 23.44 2.65
CA GLU A 26 -32.18 23.67 1.30
C GLU A 26 -31.91 22.34 0.60
N GLU A 27 -32.36 22.17 -0.65
CA GLU A 27 -32.17 20.95 -1.43
C GLU A 27 -30.96 21.04 -2.37
N ALA A 28 -30.43 19.89 -2.80
CA ALA A 28 -29.22 19.82 -3.62
C ALA A 28 -29.33 20.66 -4.92
N TYR A 29 -30.49 20.63 -5.59
CA TYR A 29 -30.71 21.37 -6.83
C TYR A 29 -30.62 22.89 -6.62
N GLN A 30 -31.04 23.40 -5.45
CA GLN A 30 -30.98 24.82 -5.11
C GLN A 30 -29.53 25.29 -4.96
N VAL A 31 -28.66 24.42 -4.43
CA VAL A 31 -27.22 24.68 -4.35
C VAL A 31 -26.57 24.67 -5.73
N THR A 32 -26.95 23.71 -6.59
CA THR A 32 -26.47 23.65 -7.98
C THR A 32 -26.90 24.87 -8.79
N GLU A 33 -28.14 25.33 -8.66
CA GLU A 33 -28.63 26.56 -9.32
C GLU A 33 -27.81 27.78 -8.89
N LYS A 34 -27.54 27.92 -7.58
CA LYS A 34 -26.66 28.98 -7.05
C LYS A 34 -25.25 28.86 -7.61
N ALA A 35 -24.72 27.64 -7.75
CA ALA A 35 -23.39 27.40 -8.30
C ALA A 35 -23.33 27.79 -9.79
N TRP A 36 -24.33 27.45 -10.60
CA TRP A 36 -24.44 27.92 -11.99
C TRP A 36 -24.54 29.43 -12.10
N LYS A 37 -25.34 30.08 -11.25
CA LYS A 37 -25.46 31.54 -11.21
C LYS A 37 -24.12 32.20 -10.87
N ALA A 38 -23.44 31.72 -9.83
CA ALA A 38 -22.11 32.21 -9.44
C ALA A 38 -21.06 31.97 -10.55
N PHE A 39 -21.14 30.82 -11.23
CA PHE A 39 -20.27 30.49 -12.35
C PHE A 39 -20.47 31.44 -13.53
N GLY A 40 -21.71 31.76 -13.90
CA GLY A 40 -22.03 32.77 -14.92
C GLY A 40 -21.56 34.18 -14.55
N GLN A 41 -21.51 34.49 -13.25
CA GLN A 41 -20.97 35.75 -12.72
C GLN A 41 -19.45 35.75 -12.57
N LYS A 42 -18.76 34.65 -12.94
CA LYS A 42 -17.33 34.45 -12.74
C LYS A 42 -16.88 34.55 -11.28
N ASN A 43 -17.79 34.31 -10.33
CA ASN A 43 -17.48 34.30 -8.90
C ASN A 43 -17.00 32.91 -8.48
N TRP A 44 -15.75 32.62 -8.82
CA TRP A 44 -15.16 31.28 -8.69
C TRP A 44 -15.09 30.78 -7.24
N ASP A 45 -14.84 31.67 -6.27
CA ASP A 45 -14.79 31.30 -4.86
C ASP A 45 -16.16 30.83 -4.34
N VAL A 46 -17.22 31.51 -4.75
CA VAL A 46 -18.59 31.09 -4.41
C VAL A 46 -18.95 29.78 -5.08
N VAL A 47 -18.51 29.53 -6.32
CA VAL A 47 -18.69 28.22 -6.98
C VAL A 47 -18.01 27.10 -6.19
N VAL A 48 -16.76 27.30 -5.78
CA VAL A 48 -16.01 26.31 -4.98
C VAL A 48 -16.71 26.03 -3.65
N GLN A 49 -17.13 27.07 -2.93
CA GLN A 49 -17.83 26.94 -1.64
C GLN A 49 -19.17 26.20 -1.77
N LEU A 50 -19.95 26.50 -2.81
CA LEU A 50 -21.24 25.84 -3.06
C LEU A 50 -21.04 24.38 -3.45
N ALA A 51 -20.03 24.07 -4.27
CA ALA A 51 -19.71 22.70 -4.61
C ALA A 51 -19.21 21.88 -3.41
N ASP A 52 -18.37 22.47 -2.55
CA ASP A 52 -17.94 21.83 -1.30
C ASP A 52 -19.11 21.59 -0.36
N ARG A 53 -20.07 22.52 -0.30
CA ARG A 53 -21.31 22.35 0.45
C ARG A 53 -22.16 21.22 -0.12
N ALA A 54 -22.29 21.14 -1.45
CA ALA A 54 -23.06 20.09 -2.10
C ALA A 54 -22.47 18.69 -1.78
N VAL A 55 -21.16 18.56 -1.93
CA VAL A 55 -20.41 17.34 -1.62
C VAL A 55 -20.50 16.99 -0.12
N LYS A 56 -20.41 17.96 0.78
CA LYS A 56 -20.55 17.75 2.23
C LYS A 56 -21.94 17.24 2.62
N ASN A 57 -22.99 17.82 2.06
CA ASN A 57 -24.37 17.55 2.50
C ASN A 57 -24.98 16.34 1.80
N TRP A 58 -24.61 16.08 0.55
CA TRP A 58 -25.21 15.01 -0.26
C TRP A 58 -24.22 14.02 -0.87
N GLY A 59 -22.90 14.26 -0.76
CA GLY A 59 -21.86 13.46 -1.43
C GLY A 59 -21.84 11.99 -1.04
N GLY A 60 -22.02 11.65 0.23
CA GLY A 60 -22.12 10.26 0.67
C GLY A 60 -23.32 9.52 0.08
N LYS A 61 -24.51 10.15 0.07
CA LYS A 61 -25.72 9.58 -0.55
C LYS A 61 -25.56 9.45 -2.07
N ALA A 62 -24.99 10.47 -2.71
CA ALA A 62 -24.67 10.49 -4.13
C ALA A 62 -23.65 9.39 -4.51
N SER A 63 -22.61 9.19 -3.71
CA SER A 63 -21.59 8.15 -3.95
C SER A 63 -22.18 6.75 -3.77
N ASN A 64 -23.06 6.54 -2.78
CA ASN A 64 -23.78 5.26 -2.63
C ASN A 64 -24.64 4.97 -3.87
N MET A 65 -25.42 5.94 -4.33
CA MET A 65 -26.20 5.84 -5.57
C MET A 65 -25.32 5.50 -6.78
N ASN A 66 -24.11 6.07 -6.84
CA ASN A 66 -23.16 5.75 -7.92
C ASN A 66 -22.68 4.30 -7.86
N ARG A 67 -22.44 3.74 -6.66
CA ARG A 67 -21.98 2.35 -6.50
C ARG A 67 -23.06 1.31 -6.77
N GLU A 68 -24.33 1.70 -6.69
CA GLU A 68 -25.48 0.84 -7.00
C GLU A 68 -25.77 0.76 -8.51
N LEU A 69 -25.13 1.62 -9.31
CA LEU A 69 -25.30 1.65 -10.76
C LEU A 69 -24.21 0.84 -11.47
N GLU A 70 -24.64 -0.02 -12.39
CA GLU A 70 -23.74 -0.76 -13.30
C GLU A 70 -23.65 -0.11 -14.68
N ALA A 71 -24.63 0.73 -15.03
CA ALA A 71 -24.71 1.46 -16.29
C ALA A 71 -25.50 2.76 -16.13
N LEU A 72 -25.33 3.67 -17.10
CA LEU A 72 -26.04 4.96 -17.12
C LEU A 72 -27.56 4.79 -17.23
N PRO A 73 -28.33 5.35 -16.28
CA PRO A 73 -29.79 5.39 -16.37
C PRO A 73 -30.27 6.15 -17.61
N LYS A 74 -31.17 5.56 -18.40
CA LYS A 74 -31.70 6.16 -19.64
C LYS A 74 -33.00 6.94 -19.41
N GLY A 75 -33.17 8.04 -20.14
CA GLY A 75 -34.40 8.83 -20.13
C GLY A 75 -34.78 9.33 -18.74
N ASP A 76 -36.06 9.22 -18.38
CA ASP A 76 -36.57 9.69 -17.08
C ASP A 76 -36.03 8.90 -15.88
N ALA A 77 -35.42 7.73 -16.09
CA ALA A 77 -34.78 6.99 -15.01
C ALA A 77 -33.61 7.78 -14.38
N ALA A 78 -32.96 8.67 -15.13
CA ALA A 78 -31.91 9.55 -14.62
C ALA A 78 -32.40 10.47 -13.50
N LYS A 79 -33.68 10.88 -13.53
CA LYS A 79 -34.29 11.78 -12.53
C LYS A 79 -34.35 11.15 -11.13
N LYS A 80 -34.35 9.82 -11.03
CA LYS A 80 -34.34 9.09 -9.76
C LYS A 80 -33.04 9.27 -8.96
N PHE A 81 -31.98 9.73 -9.63
CA PHE A 81 -30.64 9.90 -9.07
C PHE A 81 -30.28 11.37 -8.85
N ALA A 82 -31.27 12.21 -8.46
CA ALA A 82 -31.11 13.65 -8.31
C ALA A 82 -29.87 14.04 -7.48
N ASN A 83 -29.66 13.44 -6.30
CA ASN A 83 -28.49 13.79 -5.48
C ASN A 83 -27.15 13.46 -6.15
N LEU A 84 -27.06 12.34 -6.87
CA LEU A 84 -25.87 11.98 -7.66
C LEU A 84 -25.64 13.00 -8.78
N ASN A 85 -26.71 13.33 -9.51
CA ASN A 85 -26.69 14.28 -10.60
C ASN A 85 -26.25 15.69 -10.15
N GLU A 86 -26.83 16.18 -9.05
CA GLU A 86 -26.52 17.51 -8.51
C GLU A 86 -25.09 17.60 -7.98
N VAL A 87 -24.63 16.61 -7.22
CA VAL A 87 -23.25 16.57 -6.69
C VAL A 87 -22.22 16.44 -7.81
N GLY A 88 -22.47 15.57 -8.80
CA GLY A 88 -21.60 15.42 -9.96
C GLY A 88 -21.49 16.71 -10.77
N THR A 89 -22.60 17.40 -10.97
CA THR A 89 -22.65 18.71 -11.65
C THR A 89 -21.86 19.78 -10.89
N CYS A 90 -22.04 19.85 -9.57
CA CYS A 90 -21.30 20.77 -8.71
C CYS A 90 -19.78 20.52 -8.73
N LEU A 91 -19.34 19.26 -8.74
CA LEU A 91 -17.92 18.93 -8.84
C LEU A 91 -17.33 19.32 -10.19
N TRP A 92 -18.07 19.17 -11.28
CA TRP A 92 -17.62 19.63 -12.59
C TRP A 92 -17.47 21.16 -12.62
N LEU A 93 -18.44 21.90 -12.09
CA LEU A 93 -18.39 23.35 -11.93
C LEU A 93 -17.19 23.81 -11.09
N LYS A 94 -16.90 23.11 -9.99
CA LYS A 94 -15.73 23.37 -9.15
C LYS A 94 -14.42 23.18 -9.93
N GLY A 95 -14.32 22.11 -10.70
CA GLY A 95 -13.16 21.87 -11.57
C GLY A 95 -12.94 23.02 -12.56
N GLU A 96 -14.00 23.47 -13.24
CA GLU A 96 -13.91 24.60 -14.17
C GLU A 96 -13.56 25.91 -13.46
N ALA A 97 -14.17 26.18 -12.30
CA ALA A 97 -13.88 27.38 -11.52
C ALA A 97 -12.42 27.42 -11.07
N LEU A 98 -11.87 26.31 -10.57
CA LEU A 98 -10.46 26.21 -10.16
C LEU A 98 -9.51 26.38 -11.36
N ARG A 99 -9.86 25.82 -12.52
CA ARG A 99 -9.11 26.02 -13.76
C ARG A 99 -9.08 27.49 -14.16
N GLN A 100 -10.23 28.16 -14.12
CA GLN A 100 -10.35 29.59 -14.46
C GLN A 100 -9.68 30.52 -13.42
N LYS A 101 -9.51 30.05 -12.18
CA LYS A 101 -8.71 30.72 -11.14
C LYS A 101 -7.20 30.56 -11.31
N GLY A 102 -6.73 29.73 -12.24
CA GLY A 102 -5.32 29.43 -12.39
C GLY A 102 -4.79 28.36 -11.42
N ASP A 103 -5.67 27.52 -10.86
CA ASP A 103 -5.28 26.35 -10.06
C ASP A 103 -5.58 25.04 -10.83
N PRO A 104 -4.76 24.70 -11.84
CA PRO A 104 -4.95 23.49 -12.64
C PRO A 104 -4.80 22.23 -11.79
N THR A 105 -4.05 22.29 -10.69
CA THR A 105 -3.83 21.16 -9.80
C THR A 105 -5.08 20.76 -9.05
N ALA A 106 -5.71 21.72 -8.35
CA ALA A 106 -6.96 21.47 -7.66
C ALA A 106 -8.09 21.14 -8.64
N ALA A 107 -8.08 21.73 -9.85
CA ALA A 107 -9.00 21.39 -10.91
C ALA A 107 -8.88 19.90 -11.32
N MET A 108 -7.66 19.43 -11.60
CA MET A 108 -7.40 18.02 -11.95
C MET A 108 -7.80 17.06 -10.85
N VAL A 109 -7.52 17.36 -9.58
CA VAL A 109 -7.98 16.54 -8.43
C VAL A 109 -9.50 16.49 -8.38
N THR A 110 -10.17 17.62 -8.59
CA THR A 110 -11.64 17.70 -8.58
C THR A 110 -12.25 16.88 -9.73
N TYR A 111 -11.70 16.97 -10.95
CA TYR A 111 -12.13 16.17 -12.09
C TYR A 111 -11.95 14.67 -11.87
N LYS A 112 -10.80 14.26 -11.32
CA LYS A 112 -10.57 12.86 -11.00
C LYS A 112 -11.53 12.37 -9.90
N THR A 113 -11.83 13.20 -8.90
CA THR A 113 -12.76 12.86 -7.80
C THR A 113 -14.18 12.65 -8.33
N LEU A 114 -14.61 13.50 -9.26
CA LEU A 114 -15.87 13.34 -9.99
C LEU A 114 -15.92 11.99 -10.73
N ILE A 115 -14.87 11.67 -11.49
CA ILE A 115 -14.80 10.40 -12.24
C ILE A 115 -14.80 9.20 -11.30
N ALA A 116 -14.06 9.24 -10.19
CA ALA A 116 -13.90 8.08 -9.32
C ALA A 116 -15.12 7.76 -8.45
N HIS A 117 -15.89 8.78 -8.05
CA HIS A 117 -16.94 8.61 -7.03
C HIS A 117 -18.35 8.93 -7.52
N TYR A 118 -18.48 9.55 -8.69
CA TYR A 118 -19.75 10.07 -9.22
C TYR A 118 -19.82 9.90 -10.75
N GLU A 119 -19.21 8.84 -11.28
CA GLU A 119 -19.11 8.50 -12.71
C GLU A 119 -20.44 8.56 -13.45
N TYR A 120 -21.51 8.04 -12.85
CA TYR A 120 -22.82 7.91 -13.47
C TYR A 120 -23.73 9.13 -13.32
N ALA A 121 -23.20 10.25 -12.79
CA ALA A 121 -23.95 11.49 -12.70
C ALA A 121 -24.35 12.01 -14.09
N GLN A 122 -25.57 12.55 -14.18
CA GLN A 122 -26.11 13.13 -15.40
C GLN A 122 -26.73 14.50 -15.11
N ALA A 123 -26.57 15.45 -16.01
CA ALA A 123 -27.12 16.80 -15.86
C ALA A 123 -28.01 17.15 -17.06
N TRP A 124 -29.20 17.69 -16.79
CA TRP A 124 -30.16 18.06 -17.83
C TRP A 124 -29.78 19.40 -18.45
N ASP A 125 -29.58 19.43 -19.76
CA ASP A 125 -29.42 20.64 -20.53
C ASP A 125 -30.79 21.18 -20.96
N LYS A 126 -30.98 22.50 -20.87
CA LYS A 126 -32.22 23.19 -21.27
C LYS A 126 -32.56 23.01 -22.76
N LYS A 127 -31.62 22.54 -23.58
CA LYS A 127 -31.79 22.17 -24.99
C LYS A 127 -32.31 20.73 -25.19
N GLY A 128 -32.66 20.02 -24.12
CA GLY A 128 -33.42 18.77 -24.18
C GLY A 128 -32.58 17.49 -24.16
N TRP A 129 -31.35 17.53 -23.65
CA TRP A 129 -30.48 16.34 -23.58
C TRP A 129 -29.76 16.24 -22.22
N TRP A 130 -29.42 15.02 -21.82
CA TRP A 130 -28.61 14.75 -20.63
C TRP A 130 -27.13 14.68 -20.99
N TRP A 131 -26.30 15.45 -20.30
CA TRP A 131 -24.85 15.39 -20.42
C TRP A 131 -24.20 14.77 -19.19
N GLN A 132 -22.99 14.25 -19.34
CA GLN A 132 -22.26 13.59 -18.27
C GLN A 132 -21.11 14.45 -17.75
N PRO A 133 -21.18 14.89 -16.48
CA PRO A 133 -20.09 15.57 -15.79
C PRO A 133 -18.75 14.81 -15.85
N ALA A 134 -18.76 13.48 -15.67
CA ALA A 134 -17.53 12.67 -15.71
C ALA A 134 -16.88 12.66 -17.10
N ASP A 135 -17.65 12.55 -18.18
CA ASP A 135 -17.12 12.62 -19.55
C ASP A 135 -16.58 14.02 -19.89
N ALA A 136 -17.27 15.07 -19.44
CA ALA A 136 -16.77 16.43 -19.59
C ALA A 136 -15.47 16.64 -18.80
N ALA A 137 -15.35 16.05 -17.60
CA ALA A 137 -14.13 16.05 -16.80
C ALA A 137 -12.98 15.29 -17.48
N ARG A 138 -13.24 14.11 -18.08
CA ARG A 138 -12.27 13.35 -18.88
C ARG A 138 -11.72 14.18 -20.04
N LYS A 139 -12.58 14.93 -20.75
CA LYS A 139 -12.17 15.84 -21.83
C LYS A 139 -11.26 16.98 -21.33
N GLN A 140 -11.46 17.48 -20.11
CA GLN A 140 -10.58 18.51 -19.53
C GLN A 140 -9.23 17.93 -19.09
N LEU A 141 -9.23 16.75 -18.48
CA LEU A 141 -8.00 16.04 -18.12
C LEU A 141 -7.13 15.75 -19.36
N ALA A 142 -7.73 15.35 -20.47
CA ALA A 142 -7.02 15.15 -21.73
C ALA A 142 -6.35 16.45 -22.25
N LYS A 143 -6.99 17.61 -22.04
CA LYS A 143 -6.40 18.92 -22.40
C LYS A 143 -5.22 19.30 -21.50
N PHE A 144 -5.28 19.02 -20.20
CA PHE A 144 -4.12 19.22 -19.31
C PHE A 144 -2.94 18.33 -19.70
N GLN A 145 -3.21 17.06 -20.03
CA GLN A 145 -2.21 16.12 -20.49
C GLN A 145 -1.57 16.58 -21.81
N ALA A 146 -2.36 17.05 -22.77
CA ALA A 146 -1.87 17.61 -24.03
C ALA A 146 -1.06 18.90 -23.82
N ALA A 147 -1.34 19.66 -22.75
CA ALA A 147 -0.59 20.85 -22.34
C ALA A 147 0.66 20.54 -21.49
N GLY A 148 1.02 19.26 -21.29
CA GLY A 148 2.17 18.85 -20.49
C GLY A 148 2.00 19.02 -18.97
N ILE A 149 0.79 19.34 -18.51
CA ILE A 149 0.46 19.52 -17.09
C ILE A 149 0.03 18.16 -16.53
N ASN A 150 0.98 17.42 -15.98
CA ASN A 150 0.76 16.08 -15.41
C ASN A 150 0.88 16.11 -13.88
N ILE A 151 -0.14 15.57 -13.19
CA ILE A 151 -0.19 15.53 -11.74
C ILE A 151 -0.58 14.14 -11.27
N SER A 152 0.33 13.52 -10.53
CA SER A 152 0.11 12.29 -9.74
C SER A 152 -0.47 12.64 -8.37
N ALA A 153 -1.63 13.28 -8.33
CA ALA A 153 -2.33 13.55 -7.08
C ALA A 153 -3.26 12.38 -6.73
N LYS A 154 -3.11 11.83 -5.52
CA LYS A 154 -4.02 10.85 -4.91
C LYS A 154 -5.40 11.50 -4.69
N LEU A 155 -6.44 10.77 -5.08
CA LEU A 155 -7.84 11.15 -4.96
C LEU A 155 -8.26 11.26 -3.49
N ALA A 156 -8.87 12.37 -3.10
CA ALA A 156 -9.49 12.51 -1.79
C ALA A 156 -10.84 11.79 -1.79
N GLU A 157 -11.12 11.01 -0.74
CA GLU A 157 -12.43 10.40 -0.55
C GLU A 157 -13.53 11.48 -0.40
N PRO A 158 -14.76 11.23 -0.89
CA PRO A 158 -15.87 12.13 -0.64
C PRO A 158 -16.17 12.17 0.87
N PRO A 159 -16.56 13.33 1.43
CA PRO A 159 -16.76 13.48 2.85
C PRO A 159 -17.97 12.64 3.33
N PRO A 160 -17.91 12.07 4.54
CA PRO A 160 -19.03 11.36 5.13
C PRO A 160 -20.21 12.33 5.41
N VAL A 161 -21.42 11.92 5.00
CA VAL A 161 -22.68 12.62 5.30
C VAL A 161 -23.03 12.41 6.77
N LYS A 162 -23.22 13.50 7.53
CA LYS A 162 -24.01 13.51 8.77
C LYS A 162 -25.28 14.34 8.52
N THR A 163 -26.47 13.73 8.65
CA THR A 163 -27.78 14.39 8.73
C THR A 163 -28.02 15.01 10.13
N PRO A 164 -28.94 15.98 10.28
CA PRO A 164 -28.67 17.19 11.04
C PRO A 164 -29.06 17.13 12.52
N SER A 165 -28.31 17.85 13.33
CA SER A 165 -28.85 18.65 14.43
C SER A 165 -27.94 19.87 14.66
N ALA A 166 -28.54 21.05 14.60
CA ALA A 166 -27.94 22.32 15.03
C ALA A 166 -28.31 22.59 16.51
N PRO A 167 -27.76 23.61 17.19
CA PRO A 167 -26.41 24.18 17.13
C PRO A 167 -25.70 24.06 18.50
N GLY A 168 -24.39 23.81 18.49
CA GLY A 168 -23.53 23.83 19.67
C GLY A 168 -22.19 23.22 19.30
N GLY A 169 -21.12 24.02 19.34
CA GLY A 169 -19.79 23.60 18.87
C GLY A 169 -19.37 22.26 19.49
N ARG A 170 -19.27 21.21 18.68
CA ARG A 170 -18.82 19.88 19.14
C ARG A 170 -17.31 19.79 19.08
N ALA A 171 -16.71 19.32 20.17
CA ALA A 171 -15.33 18.88 20.21
C ALA A 171 -15.10 17.76 19.18
N ASP A 172 -13.96 17.80 18.46
CA ASP A 172 -13.57 16.77 17.50
C ASP A 172 -13.62 15.37 18.12
N GLU A 173 -14.11 14.36 17.39
CA GLU A 173 -14.02 12.95 17.75
C GLU A 173 -12.62 12.38 17.44
N ALA A 174 -12.21 11.28 18.08
CA ALA A 174 -10.84 10.75 18.00
C ALA A 174 -10.37 10.50 16.56
N TYR A 175 -11.22 9.89 15.73
CA TYR A 175 -10.92 9.61 14.32
C TYR A 175 -10.68 10.88 13.49
N GLN A 176 -11.34 12.00 13.86
CA GLN A 176 -11.16 13.28 13.17
C GLN A 176 -9.80 13.89 13.49
N VAL A 177 -9.31 13.69 14.72
CA VAL A 177 -7.97 14.11 15.13
C VAL A 177 -6.90 13.26 14.44
N THR A 178 -7.09 11.94 14.35
CA THR A 178 -6.20 11.05 13.61
C THR A 178 -6.16 11.38 12.13
N ALA A 179 -7.31 11.65 11.49
CA ALA A 179 -7.36 12.08 10.09
C ALA A 179 -6.58 13.39 9.86
N LYS A 180 -6.68 14.36 10.80
CA LYS A 180 -5.88 15.59 10.78
C LYS A 180 -4.38 15.30 10.94
N ALA A 181 -4.00 14.34 11.79
CA ALA A 181 -2.61 13.92 11.96
C ALA A 181 -2.05 13.32 10.66
N TRP A 182 -2.78 12.41 10.01
CA TRP A 182 -2.39 11.85 8.71
C TRP A 182 -2.29 12.91 7.61
N ALA A 183 -3.25 13.85 7.56
CA ALA A 183 -3.22 14.94 6.59
C ALA A 183 -2.01 15.86 6.80
N ALA A 184 -1.63 16.13 8.05
CA ALA A 184 -0.43 16.89 8.37
C ALA A 184 0.84 16.10 7.97
N PHE A 185 0.87 14.79 8.23
CA PHE A 185 1.98 13.90 7.87
C PHE A 185 2.21 13.88 6.35
N ALA A 186 1.15 13.73 5.55
CA ALA A 186 1.21 13.74 4.09
C ALA A 186 1.76 15.07 3.52
N LYS A 187 1.51 16.19 4.22
CA LYS A 187 2.01 17.52 3.87
C LYS A 187 3.42 17.80 4.40
N LYS A 188 4.04 16.85 5.10
CA LYS A 188 5.29 17.04 5.84
C LYS A 188 5.20 18.14 6.92
N ASP A 189 4.00 18.44 7.41
CA ASP A 189 3.77 19.33 8.57
C ASP A 189 3.97 18.54 9.87
N TRP A 190 5.24 18.30 10.23
CA TRP A 190 5.61 17.53 11.42
C TRP A 190 5.08 18.15 12.71
N ALA A 191 5.05 19.48 12.79
CA ALA A 191 4.49 20.17 13.95
C ALA A 191 2.97 19.95 14.05
N GLY A 192 2.26 19.95 12.92
CA GLY A 192 0.84 19.59 12.85
C GLY A 192 0.57 18.16 13.31
N VAL A 193 1.38 17.20 12.89
CA VAL A 193 1.29 15.81 13.35
C VAL A 193 1.40 15.73 14.87
N VAL A 194 2.45 16.32 15.44
CA VAL A 194 2.70 16.32 16.89
C VAL A 194 1.53 16.96 17.64
N ARG A 195 1.04 18.12 17.20
CA ARG A 195 -0.10 18.80 17.83
C ARG A 195 -1.37 17.94 17.86
N GLN A 196 -1.69 17.27 16.75
CA GLN A 196 -2.89 16.42 16.70
C GLN A 196 -2.72 15.15 17.53
N ALA A 197 -1.56 14.50 17.48
CA ALA A 197 -1.29 13.32 18.28
C ALA A 197 -1.31 13.61 19.79
N ASP A 198 -0.72 14.73 20.22
CA ASP A 198 -0.76 15.15 21.63
C ASP A 198 -2.18 15.46 22.09
N ARG A 199 -3.00 16.05 21.21
CA ARG A 199 -4.42 16.23 21.48
C ARG A 199 -5.14 14.90 21.63
N ALA A 200 -4.87 13.92 20.77
CA ALA A 200 -5.49 12.60 20.85
C ALA A 200 -5.18 11.91 22.18
N VAL A 201 -3.90 11.92 22.58
CA VAL A 201 -3.45 11.38 23.87
C VAL A 201 -4.07 12.14 25.04
N LYS A 202 -4.14 13.47 24.98
CA LYS A 202 -4.71 14.31 26.05
C LYS A 202 -6.20 14.03 26.27
N VAL A 203 -6.97 13.86 25.20
CA VAL A 203 -8.43 13.75 25.28
C VAL A 203 -8.88 12.30 25.51
N TRP A 204 -8.25 11.33 24.84
CA TRP A 204 -8.69 9.92 24.87
C TRP A 204 -7.69 8.96 25.50
N GLY A 205 -6.46 9.37 25.76
CA GLY A 205 -5.36 8.49 26.18
C GLY A 205 -5.62 7.74 27.48
N GLN A 206 -6.17 8.37 28.51
CA GLN A 206 -6.44 7.70 29.78
C GLN A 206 -7.44 6.53 29.62
N LYS A 207 -8.54 6.78 28.90
CA LYS A 207 -9.56 5.75 28.63
C LYS A 207 -9.02 4.66 27.70
N ALA A 208 -8.27 5.03 26.67
CA ALA A 208 -7.58 4.09 25.78
C ALA A 208 -6.61 3.18 26.55
N LYS A 209 -5.85 3.73 27.51
CA LYS A 209 -4.91 2.96 28.35
C LYS A 209 -5.64 1.98 29.29
N GLN A 210 -6.79 2.38 29.85
CA GLN A 210 -7.64 1.48 30.64
C GLN A 210 -8.14 0.30 29.80
N ILE A 211 -8.66 0.59 28.59
CA ILE A 211 -9.09 -0.44 27.63
C ILE A 211 -7.92 -1.37 27.27
N ASN A 212 -6.74 -0.81 26.98
CA ASN A 212 -5.56 -1.60 26.68
C ASN A 212 -5.20 -2.57 27.82
N SER A 213 -5.30 -2.10 29.06
CA SER A 213 -4.94 -2.89 30.26
C SER A 213 -5.93 -4.01 30.56
N SER A 214 -7.16 -3.95 30.04
CA SER A 214 -8.15 -5.02 30.19
C SER A 214 -8.06 -6.10 29.11
N LEU A 215 -7.13 -5.97 28.15
CA LEU A 215 -6.95 -6.91 27.04
C LEU A 215 -5.79 -7.86 27.32
N GLU A 216 -6.01 -9.15 27.09
CA GLU A 216 -4.96 -10.18 27.20
C GLU A 216 -4.36 -10.54 25.83
N SER A 217 -5.15 -10.38 24.76
CA SER A 217 -4.75 -10.67 23.37
C SER A 217 -5.36 -9.67 22.40
N TYR A 218 -4.87 -9.67 21.15
CA TYR A 218 -5.43 -8.82 20.08
C TYR A 218 -6.86 -9.25 19.73
N PRO A 219 -7.85 -8.34 19.79
CA PRO A 219 -9.19 -8.58 19.32
C PRO A 219 -9.24 -8.94 17.82
N LYS A 220 -10.28 -9.69 17.42
CA LYS A 220 -10.46 -10.17 16.06
C LYS A 220 -11.81 -9.77 15.49
N GLY A 221 -11.91 -9.71 14.16
CA GLY A 221 -13.16 -9.40 13.46
C GLY A 221 -13.74 -8.05 13.87
N ASP A 222 -15.04 -8.01 14.15
CA ASP A 222 -15.75 -6.78 14.48
C ASP A 222 -15.44 -6.22 15.88
N GLU A 223 -14.82 -7.01 16.76
CA GLU A 223 -14.43 -6.54 18.09
C GLU A 223 -13.39 -5.43 18.02
N VAL A 224 -12.53 -5.45 17.00
CA VAL A 224 -11.51 -4.41 16.77
C VAL A 224 -12.16 -3.04 16.61
N LYS A 225 -13.31 -2.96 15.94
CA LYS A 225 -14.04 -1.71 15.70
C LYS A 225 -14.61 -1.10 16.99
N LYS A 226 -14.87 -1.92 18.01
CA LYS A 226 -15.38 -1.47 19.31
C LYS A 226 -14.31 -0.72 20.11
N LEU A 227 -13.04 -0.86 19.75
CA LEU A 227 -11.90 -0.25 20.43
C LEU A 227 -11.42 1.04 19.76
N ALA A 228 -12.31 1.77 19.07
CA ALA A 228 -11.98 2.96 18.29
C ALA A 228 -11.02 3.91 19.00
N ASN A 229 -11.29 4.34 20.24
CA ASN A 229 -10.41 5.28 20.94
C ASN A 229 -9.00 4.73 21.22
N LEU A 230 -8.86 3.43 21.52
CA LEU A 230 -7.54 2.80 21.68
C LEU A 230 -6.80 2.79 20.34
N ASN A 231 -7.49 2.40 19.28
CA ASN A 231 -6.97 2.33 17.93
C ASN A 231 -6.53 3.71 17.41
N GLU A 232 -7.33 4.76 17.63
CA GLU A 232 -7.02 6.12 17.21
C GLU A 232 -5.82 6.72 17.98
N VAL A 233 -5.76 6.52 19.31
CA VAL A 233 -4.63 7.00 20.12
C VAL A 233 -3.35 6.27 19.76
N GLY A 234 -3.41 4.95 19.59
CA GLY A 234 -2.25 4.15 19.19
C GLY A 234 -1.72 4.55 17.81
N THR A 235 -2.61 4.76 16.85
CA THR A 235 -2.28 5.28 15.51
C THR A 235 -1.65 6.67 15.59
N CYS A 236 -2.23 7.59 16.35
CA CYS A 236 -1.68 8.94 16.52
C CYS A 236 -0.25 8.93 17.09
N LEU A 237 0.03 8.08 18.07
CA LEU A 237 1.37 7.94 18.64
C LEU A 237 2.38 7.38 17.63
N TRP A 238 1.97 6.42 16.79
CA TRP A 238 2.81 5.91 15.72
C TRP A 238 3.18 7.01 14.71
N ILE A 239 2.19 7.74 14.19
CA ILE A 239 2.44 8.82 13.22
C ILE A 239 3.33 9.91 13.82
N LYS A 240 3.11 10.26 15.10
CA LYS A 240 3.96 11.21 15.83
C LYS A 240 5.41 10.73 15.89
N ALA A 241 5.62 9.47 16.24
CA ALA A 241 6.96 8.89 16.32
C ALA A 241 7.67 8.86 14.96
N GLU A 242 6.97 8.49 13.88
CA GLU A 242 7.50 8.55 12.51
C GLU A 242 7.84 10.00 12.10
N ALA A 243 6.98 10.98 12.41
CA ALA A 243 7.24 12.37 12.07
C ALA A 243 8.48 12.91 12.80
N LEU A 244 8.66 12.55 14.07
CA LEU A 244 9.85 12.90 14.86
C LEU A 244 11.11 12.24 14.29
N ARG A 245 11.02 10.96 13.92
CA ARG A 245 12.11 10.19 13.30
C ARG A 245 12.56 10.82 11.99
N ILE A 246 11.62 11.14 11.10
CA ILE A 246 11.88 11.77 9.79
C ILE A 246 12.47 13.16 9.97
N LYS A 247 12.04 13.92 10.99
CA LYS A 247 12.63 15.22 11.35
C LYS A 247 14.05 15.11 11.93
N GLY A 248 14.49 13.91 12.31
CA GLY A 248 15.81 13.65 12.90
C GLY A 248 15.83 13.62 14.44
N ASP A 249 14.68 13.79 15.10
CA ASP A 249 14.57 13.72 16.56
C ASP A 249 14.38 12.27 17.04
N LYS A 250 15.47 11.51 16.95
CA LYS A 250 15.48 10.07 17.28
C LYS A 250 15.09 9.81 18.74
N THR A 251 15.51 10.67 19.67
CA THR A 251 15.22 10.51 21.10
C THR A 251 13.74 10.63 21.40
N LEU A 252 13.06 11.66 20.87
CA LEU A 252 11.62 11.80 21.06
C LEU A 252 10.83 10.76 20.27
N ALA A 253 11.32 10.34 19.09
CA ALA A 253 10.72 9.24 18.34
C ALA A 253 10.72 7.94 19.15
N VAL A 254 11.89 7.50 19.65
CA VAL A 254 12.03 6.30 20.49
C VAL A 254 11.16 6.39 21.75
N THR A 255 11.14 7.55 22.41
CA THR A 255 10.28 7.77 23.59
C THR A 255 8.80 7.61 23.26
N THR A 256 8.36 8.13 22.12
CA THR A 256 6.97 8.04 21.65
C THR A 256 6.62 6.60 21.25
N TYR A 257 7.50 5.88 20.55
CA TYR A 257 7.32 4.46 20.26
C TYR A 257 7.22 3.62 21.54
N LYS A 258 8.09 3.86 22.54
CA LYS A 258 8.05 3.15 23.82
C LYS A 258 6.76 3.41 24.58
N GLN A 259 6.24 4.65 24.52
CA GLN A 259 4.93 4.98 25.08
C GLN A 259 3.82 4.17 24.39
N LEU A 260 3.82 4.10 23.07
CA LEU A 260 2.88 3.29 22.30
C LEU A 260 2.92 1.81 22.71
N VAL A 261 4.11 1.22 22.75
CA VAL A 261 4.31 -0.19 23.15
C VAL A 261 3.82 -0.44 24.57
N ARG A 262 4.16 0.44 25.52
CA ARG A 262 3.83 0.26 26.94
C ARG A 262 2.35 0.46 27.24
N ASP A 263 1.77 1.54 26.72
CA ASP A 263 0.45 2.02 27.18
C ASP A 263 -0.70 1.62 26.24
N TYR A 264 -0.40 1.27 24.98
CA TYR A 264 -1.39 1.05 23.92
C TYR A 264 -1.05 -0.17 23.03
N LYS A 265 -0.41 -1.19 23.63
CA LYS A 265 0.04 -2.45 22.99
C LYS A 265 -0.97 -3.07 22.02
N TYR A 266 -2.24 -3.12 22.41
CA TYR A 266 -3.31 -3.81 21.66
C TYR A 266 -4.04 -2.92 20.66
N ALA A 267 -3.58 -1.69 20.44
CA ALA A 267 -4.12 -0.85 19.38
C ALA A 267 -3.97 -1.53 18.02
N GLN A 268 -4.98 -1.37 17.17
CA GLN A 268 -5.00 -1.83 15.80
C GLN A 268 -5.45 -0.67 14.91
N CYS A 269 -4.75 -0.41 13.82
CA CYS A 269 -5.12 0.64 12.87
C CYS A 269 -5.68 0.02 11.60
N TRP A 270 -6.83 0.51 11.17
CA TRP A 270 -7.39 0.17 9.88
C TRP A 270 -6.57 0.86 8.79
N ASP A 271 -5.99 0.09 7.88
CA ASP A 271 -5.60 0.59 6.57
C ASP A 271 -6.86 0.67 5.70
N SER A 272 -6.94 1.70 4.86
CA SER A 272 -8.00 1.96 3.85
C SER A 272 -8.31 0.78 2.90
N GLN A 273 -7.61 -0.34 3.09
CA GLN A 273 -7.37 -1.42 2.13
C GLN A 273 -7.52 -2.75 2.87
N GLY A 274 -8.42 -2.81 3.86
CA GLY A 274 -8.96 -4.04 4.40
C GLY A 274 -8.20 -4.70 5.55
N TRP A 275 -7.13 -4.09 6.05
CA TRP A 275 -6.23 -4.71 7.02
C TRP A 275 -6.13 -3.92 8.33
N TRP A 276 -6.04 -4.63 9.45
CA TRP A 276 -5.75 -4.06 10.76
C TRP A 276 -4.29 -4.30 11.12
N TRP A 277 -3.42 -3.31 10.93
CA TRP A 277 -2.02 -3.41 11.36
C TRP A 277 -1.88 -3.01 12.84
N ARG A 278 -0.77 -3.43 13.48
CA ARG A 278 -0.55 -3.31 14.92
C ARG A 278 0.54 -2.27 15.21
N PRO A 279 0.17 -1.03 15.62
CA PRO A 279 1.14 0.05 15.74
C PRO A 279 2.24 -0.20 16.77
N ALA A 280 1.94 -0.91 17.86
CA ALA A 280 2.92 -1.26 18.88
C ALA A 280 3.96 -2.31 18.41
N GLU A 281 3.58 -3.26 17.57
CA GLU A 281 4.55 -4.21 17.00
C GLU A 281 5.50 -3.48 16.04
N ALA A 282 4.93 -2.64 15.16
CA ALA A 282 5.73 -1.79 14.28
C ALA A 282 6.66 -0.85 15.09
N ALA A 283 6.19 -0.32 16.22
CA ALA A 283 6.97 0.51 17.15
C ALA A 283 8.14 -0.23 17.78
N THR A 284 7.98 -1.51 18.11
CA THR A 284 9.07 -2.32 18.67
C THR A 284 10.20 -2.47 17.67
N ILE A 285 9.87 -2.73 16.39
CA ILE A 285 10.86 -2.81 15.30
C ILE A 285 11.60 -1.47 15.16
N LYS A 286 10.87 -0.34 15.18
CA LYS A 286 11.48 1.00 15.08
C LYS A 286 12.33 1.39 16.29
N ILE A 287 11.99 0.93 17.49
CA ILE A 287 12.84 1.12 18.68
C ILE A 287 14.16 0.37 18.49
N ASP A 288 14.10 -0.89 18.08
CA ASP A 288 15.30 -1.70 17.87
C ASP A 288 16.20 -1.10 16.78
N GLU A 289 15.62 -0.68 15.65
CA GLU A 289 16.32 0.07 14.59
C GLU A 289 17.03 1.32 15.15
N LEU A 290 16.33 2.15 15.93
CA LEU A 290 16.84 3.46 16.38
C LEU A 290 17.81 3.37 17.57
N GLU A 291 17.70 2.34 18.39
CA GLU A 291 18.58 2.10 19.54
C GLU A 291 19.81 1.26 19.18
N GLY A 292 19.97 0.87 17.92
CA GLY A 292 21.07 0.01 17.47
C GLY A 292 21.04 -1.37 18.12
N ARG A 293 19.89 -1.76 18.67
CA ARG A 293 19.67 -3.12 19.18
C ARG A 293 19.41 -3.96 17.96
N GLY A 294 20.42 -4.68 17.48
CA GLY A 294 20.28 -5.57 16.32
C GLY A 294 18.96 -6.33 16.42
N THR A 295 18.10 -6.18 15.41
CA THR A 295 16.75 -6.74 15.38
C THR A 295 16.82 -8.23 15.66
N LYS A 296 16.50 -8.65 16.88
CA LYS A 296 16.40 -10.07 17.22
C LYS A 296 15.35 -10.67 16.30
N GLY A 297 15.68 -11.80 15.70
CA GLY A 297 14.76 -12.52 14.83
C GLY A 297 13.41 -12.78 15.49
N ILE A 298 12.36 -12.90 14.69
CA ILE A 298 11.06 -13.35 15.20
C ILE A 298 11.17 -14.84 15.48
N ASP A 299 11.04 -15.24 16.75
CA ASP A 299 11.07 -16.66 17.11
C ASP A 299 9.81 -17.36 16.57
N THR A 300 10.02 -18.41 15.78
CA THR A 300 8.96 -19.21 15.17
C THR A 300 9.35 -20.68 15.18
N PRO A 301 8.38 -21.61 15.23
CA PRO A 301 8.67 -23.01 15.01
C PRO A 301 9.31 -23.23 13.62
N PRO A 302 10.15 -24.27 13.46
CA PRO A 302 10.67 -24.65 12.14
C PRO A 302 9.55 -24.83 11.10
N LEU A 303 9.82 -24.45 9.85
CA LEU A 303 8.85 -24.60 8.75
C LEU A 303 8.34 -26.05 8.63
N LYS A 304 7.13 -26.21 8.13
CA LYS A 304 6.63 -27.53 7.70
C LYS A 304 7.59 -28.13 6.67
N THR A 305 7.79 -29.45 6.70
CA THR A 305 8.72 -30.14 5.78
C THR A 305 8.42 -29.86 4.31
N SER A 306 7.13 -29.77 3.95
CA SER A 306 6.70 -29.41 2.59
C SER A 306 7.12 -28.01 2.13
N LEU A 307 7.48 -27.12 3.07
CA LEU A 307 7.92 -25.75 2.80
C LEU A 307 9.42 -25.55 2.94
N ARG A 308 10.18 -26.57 3.37
CA ARG A 308 11.64 -26.46 3.53
C ARG A 308 12.34 -26.63 2.19
N LEU A 309 13.31 -25.77 1.92
CA LEU A 309 14.29 -25.98 0.84
C LEU A 309 15.40 -26.93 1.33
N PRO A 310 16.17 -27.58 0.43
CA PRO A 310 17.31 -28.43 0.83
C PRO A 310 18.35 -27.67 1.67
N GLY A 311 18.49 -26.37 1.40
CA GLY A 311 19.19 -25.37 2.18
C GLY A 311 18.63 -23.99 1.83
N LYS A 312 18.81 -22.99 2.69
CA LYS A 312 18.21 -21.67 2.46
C LYS A 312 18.91 -20.88 1.36
N LYS A 313 20.24 -21.00 1.25
CA LYS A 313 21.05 -20.34 0.21
C LYS A 313 20.71 -20.85 -1.20
N GLY A 314 20.18 -19.96 -2.03
CA GLY A 314 19.95 -20.14 -3.45
C GLY A 314 20.71 -19.14 -4.31
N ILE A 315 20.46 -19.15 -5.61
CA ILE A 315 21.03 -18.18 -6.55
C ILE A 315 20.14 -18.05 -7.80
N CYS A 316 20.16 -16.87 -8.43
CA CYS A 316 19.42 -16.61 -9.66
C CYS A 316 20.38 -16.28 -10.81
N PHE A 317 20.31 -17.06 -11.88
CA PHE A 317 21.04 -16.80 -13.13
C PHE A 317 20.20 -17.30 -14.30
N THR A 318 20.28 -16.60 -15.43
CA THR A 318 19.65 -17.10 -16.66
C THR A 318 20.30 -18.43 -17.05
N LEU A 319 19.50 -19.33 -17.61
CA LEU A 319 19.96 -20.63 -18.10
C LEU A 319 19.48 -20.81 -19.54
N ARG A 320 19.85 -19.85 -20.39
CA ARG A 320 19.44 -19.82 -21.80
C ARG A 320 20.10 -20.94 -22.60
N GLU A 321 19.63 -21.12 -23.82
CA GLU A 321 20.20 -22.10 -24.75
C GLU A 321 21.64 -21.76 -25.14
N LEU A 322 22.35 -22.77 -25.66
CA LEU A 322 23.74 -22.62 -26.10
C LEU A 322 23.85 -21.54 -27.20
N GLY A 323 24.82 -20.63 -27.04
CA GLY A 323 25.06 -19.54 -27.98
C GLY A 323 24.37 -18.22 -27.61
N GLU A 324 23.48 -18.22 -26.61
CA GLU A 324 22.88 -17.01 -26.07
C GLU A 324 23.67 -16.47 -24.86
N ASN A 325 23.68 -15.15 -24.68
CA ASN A 325 24.25 -14.53 -23.48
C ASN A 325 23.51 -15.02 -22.24
N GLY A 326 24.25 -15.47 -21.23
CA GLY A 326 23.68 -16.07 -20.04
C GLY A 326 23.14 -17.49 -20.28
N SER A 327 23.78 -18.24 -21.18
CA SER A 327 23.49 -19.65 -21.43
C SER A 327 23.77 -20.52 -20.21
N TRP A 328 23.17 -21.71 -20.16
CA TRP A 328 23.45 -22.67 -19.11
C TRP A 328 24.93 -23.06 -19.03
N LYS A 329 25.64 -23.10 -20.16
CA LYS A 329 27.09 -23.43 -20.20
C LYS A 329 27.93 -22.35 -19.52
N GLU A 330 27.51 -21.09 -19.64
CA GLU A 330 28.17 -19.95 -19.00
C GLU A 330 27.84 -19.89 -17.50
N ASN A 331 26.56 -20.06 -17.14
CA ASN A 331 26.09 -19.75 -15.79
C ASN A 331 26.05 -20.95 -14.83
N LEU A 332 26.00 -22.20 -15.29
CA LEU A 332 26.07 -23.35 -14.38
C LEU A 332 27.38 -23.41 -13.57
N PRO A 333 28.56 -23.14 -14.14
CA PRO A 333 29.78 -23.03 -13.34
C PRO A 333 29.71 -21.94 -12.26
N ARG A 334 29.08 -20.80 -12.55
CA ARG A 334 28.87 -19.72 -11.57
C ARG A 334 27.93 -20.15 -10.44
N ILE A 335 26.82 -20.81 -10.79
CA ILE A 335 25.87 -21.39 -9.82
C ILE A 335 26.57 -22.42 -8.91
N GLN A 336 27.43 -23.27 -9.47
CA GLN A 336 28.20 -24.25 -8.70
C GLN A 336 29.25 -23.59 -7.79
N ALA A 337 29.92 -22.53 -8.27
CA ALA A 337 30.97 -21.84 -7.53
C ALA A 337 30.47 -21.21 -6.20
N VAL A 338 29.18 -20.90 -6.10
CA VAL A 338 28.57 -20.34 -4.88
C VAL A 338 27.95 -21.39 -3.95
N ASP A 339 28.03 -22.68 -4.29
CA ASP A 339 27.49 -23.80 -3.49
C ASP A 339 26.02 -23.59 -3.09
N ALA A 340 25.19 -23.17 -4.04
CA ALA A 340 23.76 -22.95 -3.82
C ALA A 340 22.98 -24.27 -3.75
N SER A 341 22.03 -24.37 -2.81
CA SER A 341 21.17 -25.56 -2.64
C SER A 341 19.99 -25.58 -3.61
N TRP A 342 19.64 -24.42 -4.17
CA TRP A 342 18.57 -24.26 -5.14
C TRP A 342 18.84 -23.08 -6.07
N ASN A 343 18.22 -23.07 -7.24
CA ASN A 343 18.32 -21.95 -8.18
C ASN A 343 17.03 -21.74 -8.97
N TYR A 344 16.91 -20.56 -9.58
CA TYR A 344 15.92 -20.29 -10.62
C TYR A 344 16.50 -19.39 -11.73
N SER A 345 15.77 -19.27 -12.84
CA SER A 345 16.24 -18.63 -14.07
C SER A 345 15.20 -17.74 -14.75
N TRP A 346 14.24 -17.22 -13.98
CA TRP A 346 13.10 -16.41 -14.48
C TRP A 346 12.21 -17.11 -15.52
N GLY A 347 12.35 -18.42 -15.66
CA GLY A 347 11.57 -19.23 -16.59
C GLY A 347 11.04 -20.50 -15.96
N ALA A 348 10.25 -21.24 -16.73
CA ALA A 348 9.59 -22.46 -16.27
C ALA A 348 10.42 -23.73 -16.52
N GLN A 349 11.48 -23.64 -17.34
CA GLN A 349 12.25 -24.78 -17.82
C GLN A 349 13.52 -25.02 -16.98
N ARG A 350 13.63 -26.24 -16.46
CA ARG A 350 14.88 -26.80 -15.92
C ARG A 350 15.75 -27.27 -17.09
N VAL A 351 17.05 -26.98 -17.08
CA VAL A 351 17.99 -27.58 -18.03
C VAL A 351 18.53 -28.89 -17.48
N ASP A 352 18.73 -29.90 -18.34
CA ASP A 352 19.16 -31.24 -17.89
C ASP A 352 20.54 -31.25 -17.25
N ALA A 353 21.42 -30.32 -17.65
CA ALA A 353 22.76 -30.16 -17.09
C ALA A 353 22.79 -29.65 -15.64
N GLN A 354 21.66 -29.20 -15.08
CA GLN A 354 21.60 -28.82 -13.67
C GLN A 354 21.85 -30.02 -12.74
N PRO A 355 22.63 -29.87 -11.65
CA PRO A 355 22.86 -30.95 -10.68
C PRO A 355 21.55 -31.51 -10.11
N ALA A 356 21.50 -32.83 -9.90
CA ALA A 356 20.29 -33.51 -9.44
C ALA A 356 19.89 -33.15 -7.99
N GLN A 357 20.89 -32.88 -7.14
CA GLN A 357 20.73 -32.49 -5.74
C GLN A 357 20.33 -31.02 -5.56
N MET A 358 20.46 -30.20 -6.60
CA MET A 358 20.10 -28.80 -6.59
C MET A 358 18.65 -28.64 -7.00
N GLU A 359 17.84 -28.04 -6.14
CA GLU A 359 16.43 -27.85 -6.47
C GLU A 359 16.26 -26.69 -7.46
N PHE A 360 15.50 -26.91 -8.53
CA PHE A 360 15.13 -25.86 -9.47
C PHE A 360 13.73 -25.34 -9.18
N LEU A 361 13.59 -24.03 -9.04
CA LEU A 361 12.31 -23.36 -8.79
C LEU A 361 11.82 -22.70 -10.09
N PRO A 362 10.92 -23.34 -10.85
CA PRO A 362 10.34 -22.73 -12.04
C PRO A 362 9.46 -21.53 -11.68
N MET A 363 9.38 -20.58 -12.61
CA MET A 363 8.64 -19.34 -12.47
C MET A 363 7.70 -19.12 -13.65
N ALA A 364 6.50 -18.60 -13.40
CA ALA A 364 5.70 -17.94 -14.42
C ALA A 364 6.05 -16.45 -14.39
N TRP A 365 6.99 -16.00 -15.24
CA TRP A 365 7.48 -14.61 -15.18
C TRP A 365 6.34 -13.58 -15.32
N GLY A 366 5.41 -13.80 -16.26
CA GLY A 366 4.20 -13.00 -16.45
C GLY A 366 3.12 -13.81 -17.18
N ALA A 367 2.01 -13.17 -17.54
CA ALA A 367 0.95 -13.79 -18.34
C ALA A 367 0.35 -12.79 -19.34
N TRP A 368 0.30 -13.18 -20.62
CA TRP A 368 -0.31 -12.38 -21.69
C TRP A 368 -1.68 -12.92 -22.12
N LYS A 369 -1.90 -14.25 -22.00
CA LYS A 369 -3.19 -14.96 -22.17
C LYS A 369 -3.23 -16.21 -21.28
N THR A 370 -4.44 -16.63 -20.85
CA THR A 370 -4.61 -17.74 -19.90
C THR A 370 -4.25 -19.08 -20.52
N GLU A 371 -4.70 -19.30 -21.75
CA GLU A 371 -4.47 -20.51 -22.52
C GLU A 371 -2.98 -20.69 -22.78
N ASP A 372 -2.27 -19.60 -23.08
CA ASP A 372 -0.82 -19.62 -23.28
C ASP A 372 -0.08 -19.99 -21.99
N LEU A 373 -0.49 -19.44 -20.85
CA LEU A 373 0.06 -19.81 -19.54
C LEU A 373 -0.22 -21.29 -19.23
N GLN A 374 -1.47 -21.74 -19.35
CA GLN A 374 -1.87 -23.12 -19.07
C GLN A 374 -1.12 -24.11 -19.97
N ASN A 375 -1.03 -23.83 -21.27
CA ASN A 375 -0.32 -24.66 -22.24
C ASN A 375 1.20 -24.70 -21.95
N SER A 376 1.80 -23.55 -21.60
CA SER A 376 3.20 -23.47 -21.21
C SER A 376 3.49 -24.33 -19.97
N LEU A 377 2.67 -24.21 -18.93
CA LEU A 377 2.80 -24.98 -17.70
C LEU A 377 2.58 -26.48 -17.94
N ALA A 378 1.55 -26.85 -18.70
CA ALA A 378 1.27 -28.24 -19.06
C ALA A 378 2.43 -28.88 -19.84
N LYS A 379 3.09 -28.12 -20.71
CA LYS A 379 4.23 -28.60 -21.51
C LYS A 379 5.53 -28.66 -20.71
N GLN A 380 5.83 -27.64 -19.90
CA GLN A 380 7.18 -27.46 -19.33
C GLN A 380 7.28 -27.86 -17.87
N VAL A 381 6.19 -27.74 -17.09
CA VAL A 381 6.24 -27.82 -15.63
C VAL A 381 5.56 -29.08 -15.11
N VAL A 382 4.35 -29.39 -15.60
CA VAL A 382 3.57 -30.55 -15.13
C VAL A 382 4.36 -31.88 -15.26
N PRO A 383 5.06 -32.17 -16.37
CA PRO A 383 5.88 -33.39 -16.46
C PRO A 383 7.02 -33.43 -15.43
N GLN A 384 7.59 -32.27 -15.10
CA GLN A 384 8.68 -32.16 -14.12
C GLN A 384 8.16 -32.32 -12.68
N ILE A 385 6.93 -31.88 -12.40
CA ILE A 385 6.24 -32.16 -11.13
C ILE A 385 5.98 -33.67 -11.00
N GLN A 386 5.42 -34.30 -12.03
CA GLN A 386 5.16 -35.75 -12.05
C GLN A 386 6.43 -36.58 -11.88
N ALA A 387 7.56 -36.12 -12.44
CA ALA A 387 8.86 -36.73 -12.26
C ALA A 387 9.53 -36.44 -10.90
N GLY A 388 8.89 -35.66 -10.01
CA GLY A 388 9.43 -35.27 -8.71
C GLY A 388 10.59 -34.26 -8.76
N LYS A 389 10.86 -33.68 -9.95
CA LYS A 389 11.95 -32.72 -10.19
C LYS A 389 11.57 -31.30 -9.80
N VAL A 390 10.29 -30.93 -9.93
CA VAL A 390 9.73 -29.64 -9.48
C VAL A 390 8.86 -29.90 -8.26
N LYS A 391 9.19 -29.24 -7.14
CA LYS A 391 8.50 -29.42 -5.85
C LYS A 391 7.80 -28.16 -5.34
N ARG A 392 8.01 -27.02 -6.00
CA ARG A 392 7.39 -25.72 -5.69
C ARG A 392 7.47 -24.80 -6.91
N PHE A 393 6.68 -23.74 -6.91
CA PHE A 393 6.54 -22.85 -8.06
C PHE A 393 6.58 -21.38 -7.65
N LEU A 394 7.25 -20.54 -8.45
CA LEU A 394 7.32 -19.09 -8.26
C LEU A 394 6.24 -18.37 -9.08
N GLY A 395 5.51 -17.45 -8.45
CA GLY A 395 4.55 -16.59 -9.12
C GLY A 395 5.19 -15.53 -10.02
N PHE A 396 4.40 -14.53 -10.40
CA PHE A 396 4.80 -13.48 -11.35
C PHE A 396 5.96 -12.61 -10.86
N ASN A 397 6.84 -12.21 -11.79
CA ASN A 397 8.05 -11.42 -11.53
C ASN A 397 7.78 -9.92 -11.66
N GLU A 398 7.91 -9.19 -10.56
CA GLU A 398 7.75 -7.73 -10.47
C GLU A 398 6.53 -7.21 -11.26
N PRO A 399 5.32 -7.76 -11.06
CA PRO A 399 4.14 -7.36 -11.83
C PRO A 399 3.75 -5.89 -11.62
N ASP A 400 4.24 -5.26 -10.56
CA ASP A 400 4.09 -3.87 -10.19
C ASP A 400 5.05 -2.92 -10.93
N LYS A 401 5.98 -3.45 -11.71
CA LYS A 401 6.98 -2.67 -12.47
C LYS A 401 6.72 -2.75 -13.97
N ARG A 402 6.74 -1.59 -14.64
CA ARG A 402 6.36 -1.45 -16.05
C ARG A 402 7.29 -2.21 -16.99
N GLU A 403 8.57 -2.27 -16.65
CA GLU A 403 9.62 -2.91 -17.45
C GLU A 403 9.69 -4.44 -17.23
N GLN A 404 8.83 -4.97 -16.37
CA GLN A 404 8.80 -6.39 -15.97
C GLN A 404 7.47 -7.02 -16.41
N ALA A 405 6.87 -7.90 -15.61
CA ALA A 405 5.61 -8.54 -15.99
C ALA A 405 4.49 -7.54 -16.23
N ASN A 406 4.51 -6.38 -15.57
CA ASN A 406 3.62 -5.24 -15.81
C ASN A 406 2.14 -5.65 -15.89
N MET A 407 1.66 -6.27 -14.81
CA MET A 407 0.32 -6.83 -14.73
C MET A 407 -0.49 -6.09 -13.67
N PRO A 408 -1.73 -5.67 -13.91
CA PRO A 408 -2.62 -5.26 -12.83
C PRO A 408 -2.88 -6.41 -11.84
N TYR A 409 -3.06 -6.12 -10.55
CA TYR A 409 -3.24 -7.18 -9.53
C TYR A 409 -4.47 -8.05 -9.81
N MET A 410 -5.56 -7.47 -10.34
CA MET A 410 -6.76 -8.22 -10.71
C MET A 410 -6.53 -9.20 -11.88
N GLU A 411 -5.63 -8.87 -12.80
CA GLU A 411 -5.22 -9.81 -13.84
C GLU A 411 -4.42 -10.97 -13.24
N ALA A 412 -3.45 -10.69 -12.36
CA ALA A 412 -2.73 -11.75 -11.64
C ALA A 412 -3.69 -12.67 -10.85
N ILE A 413 -4.73 -12.11 -10.21
CA ILE A 413 -5.78 -12.86 -9.51
C ILE A 413 -6.59 -13.77 -10.45
N LYS A 414 -6.83 -13.35 -11.69
CA LYS A 414 -7.52 -14.16 -12.70
C LYS A 414 -6.70 -15.38 -13.10
N TYR A 415 -5.38 -15.26 -13.20
CA TYR A 415 -4.49 -16.36 -13.57
C TYR A 415 -4.15 -17.29 -12.40
N TRP A 416 -4.33 -16.84 -11.15
CA TRP A 416 -3.90 -17.59 -9.97
C TRP A 416 -4.44 -19.03 -9.88
N PRO A 417 -5.73 -19.32 -10.21
CA PRO A 417 -6.24 -20.70 -10.20
C PRO A 417 -5.48 -21.67 -11.11
N VAL A 418 -4.91 -21.16 -12.23
CA VAL A 418 -4.06 -21.96 -13.12
C VAL A 418 -2.78 -22.38 -12.40
N LEU A 419 -2.15 -21.48 -11.64
CA LEU A 419 -0.97 -21.79 -10.84
C LEU A 419 -1.30 -22.73 -9.66
N GLU A 420 -2.44 -22.53 -9.00
CA GLU A 420 -2.87 -23.43 -7.92
C GLU A 420 -3.07 -24.87 -8.39
N SER A 421 -3.52 -25.06 -9.63
CA SER A 421 -3.75 -26.37 -10.25
C SER A 421 -2.48 -27.23 -10.37
N LEU A 422 -1.29 -26.63 -10.29
CA LEU A 422 -0.02 -27.35 -10.24
C LEU A 422 0.13 -28.21 -8.97
N ASN A 423 -0.66 -27.92 -7.92
CA ASN A 423 -0.73 -28.67 -6.67
C ASN A 423 0.63 -28.89 -5.97
N VAL A 424 1.56 -27.95 -6.17
CA VAL A 424 2.82 -27.83 -5.43
C VAL A 424 2.86 -26.51 -4.67
N PRO A 425 3.59 -26.38 -3.54
CA PRO A 425 3.77 -25.13 -2.82
C PRO A 425 4.00 -23.92 -3.74
N LEU A 426 3.20 -22.88 -3.58
CA LEU A 426 3.16 -21.73 -4.49
C LEU A 426 3.64 -20.46 -3.78
N CYS A 427 4.68 -19.84 -4.34
CA CYS A 427 5.15 -18.54 -3.89
C CYS A 427 4.30 -17.45 -4.55
N SER A 428 3.92 -16.43 -3.78
CA SER A 428 3.27 -15.23 -4.31
C SER A 428 4.05 -14.62 -5.48
N PRO A 429 3.44 -13.71 -6.25
CA PRO A 429 4.20 -12.79 -7.09
C PRO A 429 5.28 -12.09 -6.26
N ALA A 430 6.45 -11.88 -6.85
CA ALA A 430 7.57 -11.20 -6.22
C ALA A 430 7.62 -9.76 -6.72
N CYS A 431 6.98 -8.85 -6.00
CA CYS A 431 6.92 -7.43 -6.37
C CYS A 431 8.27 -6.74 -6.21
N ALA A 432 8.54 -5.77 -7.09
CA ALA A 432 9.64 -4.83 -6.92
C ALA A 432 9.44 -3.99 -5.64
N ASN A 433 8.19 -3.70 -5.32
CA ASN A 433 7.74 -3.11 -4.06
C ASN A 433 6.87 -4.10 -3.25
N PRO A 434 7.49 -5.00 -2.46
CA PRO A 434 6.76 -5.99 -1.69
C PRO A 434 6.11 -5.43 -0.42
N GLU A 435 6.51 -4.25 0.08
CA GLU A 435 5.96 -3.68 1.32
C GLU A 435 4.78 -2.72 1.08
N GLY A 436 4.75 -1.99 -0.04
CA GLY A 436 3.71 -1.04 -0.43
C GLY A 436 4.10 0.44 -0.29
N ILE A 437 3.20 1.27 0.23
CA ILE A 437 3.37 2.74 0.30
C ILE A 437 4.58 3.16 1.17
N ASP A 438 5.01 2.29 2.09
CA ASP A 438 6.17 2.49 2.98
C ASP A 438 7.42 1.73 2.49
N ASP A 439 7.62 1.68 1.17
CA ASP A 439 8.79 1.02 0.60
C ASP A 439 9.89 2.02 0.22
N ASP A 440 10.97 2.00 1.00
CA ASP A 440 12.24 2.66 0.74
C ASP A 440 13.13 1.89 -0.27
N SER A 441 12.61 0.79 -0.86
CA SER A 441 13.33 0.05 -1.90
C SER A 441 13.55 0.93 -3.11
N VAL A 442 14.80 1.01 -3.50
CA VAL A 442 15.34 2.07 -4.35
C VAL A 442 15.01 1.85 -5.84
N GLN A 443 14.14 0.89 -6.17
CA GLN A 443 13.69 0.62 -7.54
C GLN A 443 12.65 1.63 -8.09
N GLY A 444 12.25 2.62 -7.29
CA GLY A 444 11.34 3.70 -7.73
C GLY A 444 9.89 3.27 -7.94
N VAL A 445 9.52 2.04 -7.55
CA VAL A 445 8.16 1.54 -7.63
C VAL A 445 7.41 1.91 -6.35
N THR A 446 6.40 2.77 -6.47
CA THR A 446 5.50 3.08 -5.36
C THR A 446 4.11 2.56 -5.67
N GLY A 447 3.50 1.83 -4.76
CA GLY A 447 2.16 1.34 -5.01
C GLY A 447 1.64 0.43 -3.92
N THR A 448 0.53 -0.21 -4.23
CA THR A 448 -0.19 -1.06 -3.29
C THR A 448 -0.40 -2.47 -3.83
N TRP A 449 0.20 -2.76 -4.99
CA TRP A 449 -0.02 -3.96 -5.78
C TRP A 449 0.05 -5.23 -4.93
N MET A 450 1.15 -5.43 -4.20
CA MET A 450 1.36 -6.64 -3.39
C MET A 450 0.30 -6.77 -2.30
N ARG A 451 -0.04 -5.66 -1.64
CA ARG A 451 -1.10 -5.65 -0.63
C ARG A 451 -2.46 -6.00 -1.24
N ASP A 452 -2.83 -5.37 -2.35
CA ASP A 452 -4.15 -5.53 -2.96
C ASP A 452 -4.32 -6.94 -3.54
N PHE A 453 -3.26 -7.49 -4.16
CA PHE A 453 -3.19 -8.89 -4.59
C PHE A 453 -3.38 -9.85 -3.41
N MET A 454 -2.58 -9.70 -2.35
CA MET A 454 -2.65 -10.61 -1.19
C MET A 454 -4.00 -10.54 -0.48
N GLN A 455 -4.58 -9.34 -0.36
CA GLN A 455 -5.92 -9.16 0.22
C GLN A 455 -7.00 -9.86 -0.61
N GLU A 456 -6.97 -9.69 -1.93
CA GLU A 456 -7.95 -10.30 -2.82
C GLU A 456 -7.77 -11.83 -2.89
N ALA A 457 -6.54 -12.33 -2.89
CA ALA A 457 -6.24 -13.75 -2.81
C ALA A 457 -6.77 -14.36 -1.49
N ASP A 458 -6.55 -13.68 -0.36
CA ASP A 458 -7.07 -14.10 0.95
C ASP A 458 -8.60 -14.10 0.98
N ARG A 459 -9.23 -13.07 0.41
CA ARG A 459 -10.70 -12.98 0.28
C ARG A 459 -11.27 -14.14 -0.54
N ARG A 460 -10.57 -14.55 -1.60
CA ARG A 460 -10.94 -15.69 -2.45
C ARG A 460 -10.51 -17.04 -1.89
N LYS A 461 -9.75 -17.06 -0.78
CA LYS A 461 -9.16 -18.25 -0.17
C LYS A 461 -8.21 -19.00 -1.11
N TYR A 462 -7.50 -18.26 -1.96
CA TYR A 462 -6.45 -18.82 -2.80
C TYR A 462 -5.26 -19.28 -1.97
N ARG A 463 -4.61 -20.37 -2.39
CA ARG A 463 -3.41 -20.90 -1.77
C ARG A 463 -2.20 -20.05 -2.14
N ILE A 464 -1.54 -19.55 -1.11
CA ILE A 464 -0.24 -18.86 -1.16
C ILE A 464 0.58 -19.39 -0.01
N ASP A 465 1.62 -20.16 -0.33
CA ASP A 465 2.45 -20.88 0.64
C ASP A 465 3.70 -20.09 1.05
N TYR A 466 4.21 -19.23 0.16
CA TYR A 466 5.32 -18.32 0.44
C TYR A 466 5.02 -16.90 -0.02
N ILE A 467 5.70 -15.93 0.58
CA ILE A 467 5.75 -14.55 0.10
C ILE A 467 7.06 -14.35 -0.65
N GLY A 468 6.96 -14.09 -1.95
CA GLY A 468 8.07 -13.71 -2.82
C GLY A 468 8.50 -12.28 -2.53
N VAL A 469 9.81 -12.06 -2.35
CA VAL A 469 10.36 -10.76 -1.97
C VAL A 469 11.56 -10.44 -2.83
N HIS A 470 11.50 -9.29 -3.53
CA HIS A 470 12.67 -8.63 -4.09
C HIS A 470 13.07 -7.47 -3.20
N TRP A 471 14.36 -7.26 -2.99
CA TRP A 471 14.86 -6.12 -2.23
C TRP A 471 16.15 -5.57 -2.80
N TYR A 472 16.11 -4.29 -3.16
CA TYR A 472 17.29 -3.53 -3.52
C TYR A 472 17.31 -2.24 -2.71
N GLY A 473 18.37 -2.05 -1.94
CA GLY A 473 18.47 -1.03 -0.90
C GLY A 473 19.88 -0.47 -0.74
N SER A 474 20.06 0.40 0.27
CA SER A 474 21.40 0.73 0.76
C SER A 474 21.97 -0.44 1.57
N PRO A 475 23.30 -0.59 1.71
CA PRO A 475 23.93 -1.65 2.50
C PRO A 475 23.76 -1.41 4.02
N ASP A 476 22.51 -1.35 4.49
CA ASP A 476 22.11 -1.20 5.89
C ASP A 476 21.46 -2.49 6.39
N PRO A 477 22.17 -3.32 7.18
CA PRO A 477 21.64 -4.55 7.72
C PRO A 477 20.40 -4.35 8.59
N ALA A 478 20.33 -3.27 9.37
CA ALA A 478 19.22 -3.03 10.29
C ALA A 478 17.94 -2.74 9.49
N SER A 479 18.03 -1.87 8.48
CA SER A 479 16.90 -1.58 7.59
C SER A 479 16.40 -2.84 6.86
N PHE A 480 17.31 -3.65 6.30
CA PHE A 480 16.97 -4.90 5.64
C PHE A 480 16.22 -5.87 6.57
N LYS A 481 16.80 -6.17 7.74
CA LYS A 481 16.22 -7.12 8.70
C LYS A 481 14.83 -6.65 9.16
N ALA A 482 14.70 -5.36 9.47
CA ALA A 482 13.43 -4.76 9.86
C ALA A 482 12.38 -4.86 8.76
N LYS A 483 12.75 -4.60 7.51
CA LYS A 483 11.84 -4.71 6.37
C LYS A 483 11.33 -6.13 6.19
N MET A 484 12.21 -7.13 6.24
CA MET A 484 11.81 -8.54 6.13
C MET A 484 10.80 -8.93 7.23
N MET A 485 11.03 -8.49 8.47
CA MET A 485 10.08 -8.71 9.56
C MET A 485 8.72 -8.03 9.31
N ARG A 486 8.71 -6.79 8.81
CA ARG A 486 7.46 -6.09 8.48
C ARG A 486 6.68 -6.78 7.37
N ILE A 487 7.35 -7.23 6.30
CA ILE A 487 6.71 -8.00 5.21
C ILE A 487 6.15 -9.33 5.75
N TYR A 488 6.92 -10.05 6.57
CA TYR A 488 6.48 -11.31 7.18
C TYR A 488 5.21 -11.14 8.01
N GLU A 489 5.17 -10.16 8.92
CA GLU A 489 3.98 -9.88 9.73
C GLU A 489 2.80 -9.40 8.87
N LYS A 490 3.07 -8.53 7.89
CA LYS A 490 2.05 -7.92 7.01
C LYS A 490 1.26 -8.95 6.22
N TYR A 491 1.92 -10.00 5.74
CA TYR A 491 1.30 -11.00 4.87
C TYR A 491 0.93 -12.30 5.60
N GLY A 492 0.50 -12.15 6.86
CA GLY A 492 -0.08 -13.23 7.64
C GLY A 492 0.94 -14.24 8.14
N ARG A 493 2.20 -13.84 8.32
CA ARG A 493 3.29 -14.71 8.82
C ARG A 493 3.53 -15.94 7.95
N ARG A 494 3.28 -15.80 6.65
CA ARG A 494 3.66 -16.78 5.63
C ARG A 494 5.18 -16.74 5.42
N PRO A 495 5.86 -17.89 5.25
CA PRO A 495 7.30 -17.92 5.07
C PRO A 495 7.77 -17.04 3.92
N LEU A 496 8.86 -16.29 4.13
CA LEU A 496 9.44 -15.49 3.06
C LEU A 496 10.33 -16.36 2.17
N LEU A 497 10.25 -16.14 0.87
CA LEU A 497 11.21 -16.60 -0.11
C LEU A 497 11.79 -15.37 -0.80
N ILE A 498 13.00 -14.99 -0.38
CA ILE A 498 13.68 -13.77 -0.86
C ILE A 498 14.35 -14.12 -2.18
N THR A 499 13.62 -13.99 -3.30
CA THR A 499 14.07 -14.48 -4.61
C THR A 499 15.11 -13.57 -5.24
N GLU A 500 15.15 -12.29 -4.88
CA GLU A 500 16.22 -11.37 -5.28
C GLU A 500 16.55 -10.42 -4.15
N PHE A 501 17.82 -10.30 -3.81
CA PHE A 501 18.27 -9.18 -2.99
C PHE A 501 19.74 -8.85 -3.19
N ALA A 502 20.05 -7.56 -3.15
CA ALA A 502 21.40 -7.01 -3.11
C ALA A 502 21.32 -5.49 -2.84
N PRO A 503 22.31 -4.88 -2.16
CA PRO A 503 22.44 -3.43 -2.19
C PRO A 503 22.59 -2.91 -3.63
N ALA A 504 21.92 -1.80 -3.94
CA ALA A 504 21.98 -1.18 -5.26
C ALA A 504 21.88 0.36 -5.17
N ASP A 505 22.49 1.03 -6.14
CA ASP A 505 22.44 2.47 -6.35
C ASP A 505 21.82 2.79 -7.71
N TRP A 506 20.49 2.89 -7.77
CA TRP A 506 19.77 3.19 -9.00
C TRP A 506 19.98 4.62 -9.54
N GLN A 507 20.77 5.45 -8.84
CA GLN A 507 21.19 6.76 -9.35
C GLN A 507 22.53 6.72 -10.09
N ALA A 508 23.28 5.60 -9.97
CA ALA A 508 24.55 5.42 -10.65
C ALA A 508 24.35 5.30 -12.17
N LYS A 509 25.09 6.08 -12.95
CA LYS A 509 25.06 6.04 -14.42
C LYS A 509 26.26 5.29 -15.01
N THR A 510 27.35 5.28 -14.26
CA THR A 510 28.56 4.50 -14.53
C THR A 510 28.96 3.72 -13.29
N PRO A 511 29.76 2.63 -13.40
CA PRO A 511 30.25 1.91 -12.23
C PRO A 511 31.00 2.79 -11.22
N ALA A 512 31.67 3.85 -11.70
CA ALA A 512 32.38 4.80 -10.85
C ALA A 512 31.43 5.74 -10.06
N ASP A 513 30.18 5.89 -10.50
CA ASP A 513 29.18 6.72 -9.81
C ASP A 513 28.49 5.97 -8.66
N ASN A 514 28.66 4.64 -8.55
CA ASN A 514 28.03 3.86 -7.50
C ASN A 514 28.54 4.31 -6.13
N ARG A 515 27.61 4.80 -5.30
CA ARG A 515 27.94 5.34 -3.97
C ARG A 515 28.24 4.26 -2.92
N HIS A 516 27.92 3.00 -3.22
CA HIS A 516 28.21 1.87 -2.34
C HIS A 516 29.52 1.22 -2.74
N SER A 517 30.36 0.89 -1.77
CA SER A 517 31.61 0.15 -2.02
C SER A 517 31.41 -1.36 -1.86
N PRO A 518 32.19 -2.21 -2.56
CA PRO A 518 32.17 -3.66 -2.34
C PRO A 518 32.40 -4.07 -0.87
N GLU A 519 33.23 -3.32 -0.14
CA GLU A 519 33.51 -3.56 1.28
C GLU A 519 32.27 -3.30 2.15
N ALA A 520 31.53 -2.21 1.88
CA ALA A 520 30.27 -1.94 2.57
C ALA A 520 29.21 -3.02 2.30
N VAL A 521 29.16 -3.54 1.06
CA VAL A 521 28.29 -4.66 0.70
C VAL A 521 28.73 -5.96 1.38
N LEU A 522 30.04 -6.22 1.47
CA LEU A 522 30.56 -7.39 2.18
C LEU A 522 30.20 -7.37 3.67
N GLU A 523 30.34 -6.23 4.35
CA GLU A 523 29.92 -6.08 5.75
C GLU A 523 28.40 -6.24 5.90
N PHE A 524 27.61 -5.74 4.94
CA PHE A 524 26.19 -6.01 4.89
C PHE A 524 25.89 -7.52 4.81
N MET A 525 26.59 -8.27 3.95
CA MET A 525 26.43 -9.72 3.85
C MET A 525 26.83 -10.44 5.15
N LYS A 526 27.93 -10.01 5.77
CA LYS A 526 28.42 -10.58 7.04
C LYS A 526 27.40 -10.46 8.17
N GLU A 527 26.58 -9.42 8.16
CA GLU A 527 25.52 -9.25 9.13
C GLU A 527 24.17 -9.88 8.75
N THR A 528 23.84 -9.90 7.46
CA THR A 528 22.49 -10.29 7.01
C THR A 528 22.37 -11.77 6.71
N LEU A 529 23.34 -12.40 6.05
CA LEU A 529 23.24 -13.81 5.69
C LEU A 529 23.17 -14.74 6.92
N PRO A 530 24.00 -14.57 7.97
CA PRO A 530 23.86 -15.39 9.17
C PRO A 530 22.52 -15.17 9.88
N TRP A 531 22.01 -13.93 9.85
CA TRP A 531 20.70 -13.61 10.40
C TRP A 531 19.58 -14.32 9.63
N ILE A 532 19.61 -14.30 8.30
CA ILE A 532 18.63 -15.01 7.44
C ILE A 532 18.68 -16.53 7.71
N GLU A 533 19.88 -17.11 7.78
CA GLU A 533 20.06 -18.54 8.09
C GLU A 533 19.45 -18.91 9.46
N ALA A 534 19.48 -18.00 10.43
CA ALA A 534 18.87 -18.21 11.74
C ALA A 534 17.33 -18.07 11.78
N GLN A 535 16.69 -17.43 10.79
CA GLN A 535 15.25 -17.16 10.83
C GLN A 535 14.41 -18.37 10.38
N ASN A 536 13.67 -19.02 11.28
CA ASN A 536 12.80 -20.15 10.91
C ASN A 536 11.68 -19.77 9.93
N TRP A 537 11.31 -18.50 9.83
CA TRP A 537 10.27 -18.00 8.93
C TRP A 537 10.78 -17.54 7.56
N ILE A 538 12.09 -17.63 7.29
CA ILE A 538 12.65 -17.43 5.93
C ILE A 538 12.94 -18.81 5.34
N ALA A 539 12.22 -19.17 4.29
CA ALA A 539 12.35 -20.46 3.61
C ALA A 539 13.65 -20.55 2.79
N GLY A 540 14.03 -19.46 2.14
CA GLY A 540 15.26 -19.35 1.35
C GLY A 540 15.52 -17.92 0.89
N TYR A 541 16.75 -17.70 0.41
CA TYR A 541 17.20 -16.44 -0.17
C TYR A 541 18.06 -16.68 -1.41
N ALA A 542 18.01 -15.81 -2.40
CA ALA A 542 18.90 -15.82 -3.56
C ALA A 542 19.46 -14.41 -3.80
N TRP A 543 20.78 -14.30 -3.71
CA TRP A 543 21.48 -13.06 -4.01
C TRP A 543 21.35 -12.76 -5.51
N PHE A 544 21.00 -11.52 -5.84
CA PHE A 544 21.03 -11.07 -7.22
C PHE A 544 22.43 -10.58 -7.56
N SER A 545 23.20 -11.41 -8.28
CA SER A 545 24.54 -11.02 -8.71
C SER A 545 24.44 -10.14 -9.94
N PHE A 546 24.60 -8.83 -9.74
CA PHE A 546 24.91 -7.92 -10.83
C PHE A 546 26.24 -8.28 -11.48
N GLU A 547 26.40 -7.87 -12.74
CA GLU A 547 27.69 -7.89 -13.42
C GLU A 547 28.53 -6.69 -12.98
N SER A 548 29.85 -6.87 -12.90
CA SER A 548 30.79 -5.81 -12.46
C SER A 548 30.75 -4.54 -13.32
N HIS A 549 30.15 -4.60 -14.53
CA HIS A 549 29.98 -3.45 -15.41
C HIS A 549 28.60 -2.76 -15.28
N GLN A 550 27.66 -3.29 -14.49
CA GLN A 550 26.35 -2.69 -14.26
C GLN A 550 26.48 -1.57 -13.21
N PRO A 551 26.26 -0.29 -13.57
CA PRO A 551 26.45 0.85 -12.67
C PRO A 551 25.77 0.70 -11.31
N GLU A 552 24.51 0.30 -11.33
CA GLU A 552 23.63 0.25 -10.17
C GLU A 552 24.03 -0.79 -9.13
N GLY A 553 24.68 -1.87 -9.54
CA GLY A 553 24.96 -3.00 -8.65
C GLY A 553 26.37 -3.53 -8.71
N THR A 554 27.30 -2.82 -9.35
CA THR A 554 28.71 -3.24 -9.48
C THR A 554 29.35 -3.63 -8.14
N SER A 555 29.00 -2.94 -7.05
CA SER A 555 29.47 -3.25 -5.69
C SER A 555 28.91 -4.54 -5.09
N SER A 556 27.83 -5.06 -5.66
CA SER A 556 27.14 -6.30 -5.26
C SER A 556 27.47 -7.50 -6.15
N ALA A 557 28.39 -7.35 -7.12
CA ALA A 557 28.78 -8.42 -8.02
C ALA A 557 29.46 -9.58 -7.26
N LEU A 558 29.00 -10.81 -7.45
CA LEU A 558 29.66 -12.00 -6.90
C LEU A 558 30.84 -12.46 -7.77
N PHE A 559 30.87 -12.04 -9.05
CA PHE A 559 31.90 -12.42 -10.01
C PHE A 559 32.56 -11.19 -10.63
N ASP A 560 33.87 -11.27 -10.84
CA ASP A 560 34.62 -10.30 -11.63
C ASP A 560 34.45 -10.54 -13.14
N LYS A 561 35.06 -9.67 -13.96
CA LYS A 561 34.99 -9.77 -15.43
C LYS A 561 35.61 -11.06 -15.99
N GLN A 562 36.40 -11.78 -15.20
CA GLN A 562 37.03 -13.05 -15.56
C GLN A 562 36.23 -14.25 -15.04
N GLY A 563 35.07 -14.02 -14.41
CA GLY A 563 34.23 -15.07 -13.84
C GLY A 563 34.78 -15.66 -12.53
N LYS A 564 35.74 -15.00 -11.87
CA LYS A 564 36.23 -15.41 -10.54
C LYS A 564 35.41 -14.76 -9.45
N LEU A 565 35.30 -15.43 -8.31
CA LEU A 565 34.57 -14.90 -7.15
C LEU A 565 35.24 -13.65 -6.59
N THR A 566 34.47 -12.57 -6.46
CA THR A 566 34.82 -11.37 -5.69
C THR A 566 34.88 -11.69 -4.18
N ALA A 567 35.20 -10.71 -3.33
CA ALA A 567 35.11 -10.90 -1.88
C ALA A 567 33.67 -11.25 -1.45
N CYS A 568 32.67 -10.55 -1.98
CA CYS A 568 31.25 -10.86 -1.81
C CYS A 568 30.93 -12.28 -2.29
N GLY A 569 31.42 -12.67 -3.47
CA GLY A 569 31.26 -14.03 -4.01
C GLY A 569 31.83 -15.12 -3.12
N ARG A 570 33.07 -14.96 -2.65
CA ARG A 570 33.72 -15.92 -1.74
C ARG A 570 32.99 -16.00 -0.41
N TYR A 571 32.52 -14.87 0.13
CA TYR A 571 31.76 -14.87 1.37
C TYR A 571 30.41 -15.56 1.19
N TYR A 572 29.67 -15.27 0.11
CA TYR A 572 28.41 -15.95 -0.20
C TYR A 572 28.58 -17.47 -0.33
N ALA A 573 29.63 -17.91 -1.03
CA ALA A 573 29.97 -19.33 -1.18
C ALA A 573 30.23 -20.00 0.17
N SER A 574 30.87 -19.29 1.11
CA SER A 574 31.23 -19.83 2.42
C SER A 574 30.05 -20.04 3.39
N VAL A 575 28.93 -19.33 3.20
CA VAL A 575 27.74 -19.44 4.06
C VAL A 575 26.95 -20.68 3.68
N THR A 576 26.59 -21.50 4.67
CA THR A 576 25.69 -22.65 4.51
C THR A 576 24.80 -22.79 5.74
N THR A 577 23.71 -23.57 5.66
CA THR A 577 22.89 -23.87 6.84
C THR A 577 23.66 -24.57 7.97
N LYS A 578 24.76 -25.28 7.66
CA LYS A 578 25.67 -25.87 8.68
C LYS A 578 26.71 -24.88 9.20
N LYS A 579 27.07 -23.89 8.39
CA LYS A 579 28.05 -22.83 8.68
C LYS A 579 27.41 -21.46 8.41
N PRO A 580 26.40 -21.05 9.20
CA PRO A 580 25.61 -19.86 8.90
C PRO A 580 26.44 -18.57 8.98
N GLN A 581 27.53 -18.58 9.74
CA GLN A 581 28.46 -17.45 9.86
C GLN A 581 29.39 -17.30 8.65
N GLY A 582 29.46 -18.28 7.73
CA GLY A 582 30.42 -18.23 6.64
C GLY A 582 31.89 -18.11 7.09
N ASP A 583 32.75 -17.61 6.21
CA ASP A 583 34.15 -17.29 6.50
C ASP A 583 34.32 -15.79 6.76
N GLN A 584 34.35 -15.43 8.04
CA GLN A 584 34.51 -14.06 8.52
C GLN A 584 35.91 -13.47 8.28
N SER A 585 36.89 -14.28 7.83
CA SER A 585 38.23 -13.80 7.52
C SER A 585 38.31 -13.07 6.17
N ILE A 586 37.30 -13.26 5.30
CA ILE A 586 37.25 -12.64 3.97
C ILE A 586 37.22 -11.11 4.11
N ARG A 587 38.03 -10.46 3.27
CA ARG A 587 38.16 -9.01 3.15
C ARG A 587 37.92 -8.62 1.71
#